data_AF-A0A969S5J1-F1
#
_entry.id   AF-A0A969S5J1-F1
#
_cell.length_a   1.000
_cell.length_b   1.000
_cell.length_c   1.000
_cell.angle_alpha   90.00
_cell.angle_beta   90.00
_cell.angle_gamma   90.00
#
_symmetry.space_group_name_H-M   'P 1'
#
loop_
_entity.id
_entity.type
_entity.pdbx_description
1 polymer ?
#
loop_
_entity_poly.entity_id
_entity_poly.type
_entity_poly.pdbx_seq_one_letter_code
_entity_poly.pdbx_strand_id
1 'polypeptide(L)'
;MFRRLLGFSLLLLLWGAPAWQQQAIAAPDRRFIQNLQVEWINEFILPAQTFESTTVGGLSAITYDRKTGKFYALSDQHGSGQAHFYTLNLEITDAGITSAQIEAVTYLSDAAGNRYGGAFDPEGMALTPQGSLYVSSEGNPEQSLGPGLTEFDLKTGQQLRSLPIPEHFQPAENQGVQANRGFESLTLGLGGTASSEPLHVFTATEGPLLQDKTANSVNATPRNRFCTTTEMAETIASRWCWENMSMSSTRHRGH
;
A
#
# COMPACT_ATOMS: atom_id res chain seq x y z
N MET A 1 57.56 -54.79 -34.00
CA MET A 1 58.00 -53.58 -33.27
C MET A 1 56.77 -52.93 -32.64
N PHE A 2 56.66 -53.03 -31.31
CA PHE A 2 55.61 -52.46 -30.48
C PHE A 2 55.69 -50.93 -30.46
N ARG A 3 54.57 -50.21 -30.64
CA ARG A 3 54.26 -48.98 -29.89
C ARG A 3 52.84 -48.45 -30.20
N ARG A 4 52.01 -48.51 -29.15
CA ARG A 4 51.03 -47.51 -28.65
C ARG A 4 50.10 -46.83 -29.66
N LEU A 5 48.80 -46.93 -29.42
CA LEU A 5 47.98 -45.76 -29.05
C LEU A 5 46.63 -46.20 -28.44
N LEU A 6 46.51 -45.84 -27.17
CA LEU A 6 45.28 -45.75 -26.38
C LEU A 6 44.48 -44.56 -26.93
N GLY A 7 43.16 -44.68 -27.11
CA GLY A 7 42.32 -43.49 -27.27
C GLY A 7 40.97 -43.74 -27.94
N PHE A 8 39.92 -43.22 -27.30
CA PHE A 8 38.55 -43.08 -27.79
C PHE A 8 37.61 -44.28 -27.62
N SER A 9 37.45 -44.72 -26.37
CA SER A 9 36.14 -45.20 -25.92
C SER A 9 35.38 -44.04 -25.29
N LEU A 10 34.10 -43.92 -25.65
CA LEU A 10 33.07 -43.06 -25.03
C LEU A 10 33.03 -41.58 -25.47
N LEU A 11 32.55 -41.34 -26.68
CA LEU A 11 32.14 -39.99 -27.11
C LEU A 11 30.95 -40.07 -28.07
N LEU A 12 29.82 -40.67 -27.64
CA LEU A 12 28.60 -40.76 -28.46
C LEU A 12 27.31 -40.99 -27.61
N LEU A 13 27.12 -40.24 -26.53
CA LEU A 13 25.84 -40.20 -25.79
C LEU A 13 25.50 -38.76 -25.34
N LEU A 14 25.44 -37.81 -26.27
CA LEU A 14 25.04 -36.43 -25.97
C LEU A 14 24.02 -35.85 -26.95
N TRP A 15 23.28 -36.67 -27.70
CA TRP A 15 22.22 -36.18 -28.59
C TRP A 15 20.87 -36.75 -28.18
N GLY A 16 20.06 -35.94 -27.50
CA GLY A 16 18.64 -36.25 -27.29
C GLY A 16 18.06 -35.90 -25.93
N ALA A 17 18.50 -34.84 -25.24
CA ALA A 17 17.61 -34.24 -24.25
C ALA A 17 16.57 -33.41 -25.04
N PRO A 18 15.27 -33.77 -25.04
CA PRO A 18 14.28 -32.88 -25.63
C PRO A 18 14.38 -31.55 -24.90
N ALA A 19 14.61 -30.46 -25.62
CA ALA A 19 14.44 -29.14 -25.06
C ALA A 19 12.99 -29.06 -24.59
N TRP A 20 12.78 -29.05 -23.28
CA TRP A 20 11.51 -28.68 -22.68
C TRP A 20 11.35 -27.20 -23.02
N GLN A 21 10.79 -26.93 -24.19
CA GLN A 21 10.42 -25.60 -24.59
C GLN A 21 9.35 -25.18 -23.59
N GLN A 22 9.75 -24.37 -22.61
CA GLN A 22 8.82 -23.69 -21.73
C GLN A 22 7.96 -22.82 -22.65
N GLN A 23 6.85 -23.37 -23.13
CA GLN A 23 5.78 -22.57 -23.66
C GLN A 23 5.35 -21.70 -22.49
N ALA A 24 5.72 -20.42 -22.55
CA ALA A 24 5.08 -19.42 -21.72
C ALA A 24 3.58 -19.55 -22.02
N ILE A 25 2.85 -20.18 -21.11
CA ILE A 25 1.40 -20.19 -21.16
C ILE A 25 1.05 -18.72 -20.95
N ALA A 26 0.74 -18.02 -22.05
CA ALA A 26 0.20 -16.69 -21.97
C ALA A 26 -1.02 -16.78 -21.06
N ALA A 27 -0.94 -16.16 -19.89
CA ALA A 27 -2.10 -16.07 -19.02
C ALA A 27 -3.22 -15.44 -19.87
N PRO A 28 -4.42 -16.04 -19.91
CA PRO A 28 -5.53 -15.41 -20.62
C PRO A 28 -5.69 -13.98 -20.09
N ASP A 29 -5.99 -13.04 -20.99
CA ASP A 29 -6.22 -11.62 -20.66
C ASP A 29 -7.42 -11.54 -19.71
N ARG A 30 -7.16 -11.75 -18.41
CA ARG A 30 -8.16 -11.78 -17.34
C ARG A 30 -8.50 -10.35 -16.94
N ARG A 31 -9.02 -9.58 -17.89
CA ARG A 31 -9.69 -8.31 -17.60
C ARG A 31 -11.06 -8.66 -17.01
N PHE A 32 -11.09 -8.95 -15.71
CA PHE A 32 -12.28 -9.38 -14.99
C PHE A 32 -13.40 -8.34 -14.93
N ILE A 33 -13.14 -7.10 -15.36
CA ILE A 33 -14.15 -6.05 -15.41
C ILE A 33 -14.20 -5.48 -16.82
N GLN A 34 -14.96 -6.15 -17.69
CA GLN A 34 -15.35 -5.56 -18.97
C GLN A 34 -16.57 -4.67 -18.70
N ASN A 35 -16.48 -3.40 -19.09
CA ASN A 35 -17.52 -2.38 -18.90
C ASN A 35 -17.71 -1.86 -17.47
N LEU A 36 -16.63 -1.65 -16.70
CA LEU A 36 -16.73 -0.81 -15.50
C LEU A 36 -17.11 0.61 -15.94
N GLN A 37 -18.26 1.08 -15.47
CA GLN A 37 -18.66 2.47 -15.61
C GLN A 37 -18.67 3.11 -14.23
N VAL A 38 -18.07 4.29 -14.15
CA VAL A 38 -18.11 5.14 -12.97
C VAL A 38 -18.96 6.34 -13.35
N GLU A 39 -20.04 6.53 -12.60
CA GLU A 39 -20.88 7.72 -12.71
C GLU A 39 -20.56 8.63 -11.53
N TRP A 40 -20.29 9.90 -11.81
CA TRP A 40 -20.17 10.90 -10.76
C TRP A 40 -21.56 11.34 -10.34
N ILE A 41 -21.88 11.19 -9.05
CA ILE A 41 -23.20 11.52 -8.50
C ILE A 41 -23.21 12.96 -7.96
N ASN A 42 -22.33 13.27 -6.99
CA ASN A 42 -22.17 14.62 -6.45
C ASN A 42 -20.82 14.85 -5.75
N GLU A 43 -20.65 16.05 -5.21
CA GLU A 43 -19.61 16.44 -4.26
C GLU A 43 -20.27 16.97 -2.98
N PHE A 44 -19.70 16.63 -1.82
CA PHE A 44 -20.08 17.22 -0.54
C PHE A 44 -18.83 17.81 0.13
N ILE A 45 -18.85 19.11 0.38
CA ILE A 45 -17.75 19.82 1.05
C ILE A 45 -18.07 19.93 2.53
N LEU A 46 -17.25 19.30 3.37
CA LEU A 46 -17.33 19.49 4.82
C LEU A 46 -17.06 20.98 5.15
N PRO A 47 -17.92 21.64 5.94
CA PRO A 47 -17.67 23.02 6.35
C PRO A 47 -16.41 23.08 7.23
N ALA A 48 -15.67 24.19 7.11
CA ALA A 48 -14.55 24.46 8.00
C ALA A 48 -15.07 24.50 9.45
N GLN A 49 -14.56 23.59 10.27
CA GLN A 49 -15.03 23.40 11.65
C GLN A 49 -13.93 22.78 12.51
N THR A 50 -14.15 22.83 13.82
CA THR A 50 -13.40 22.07 14.80
C THR A 50 -14.29 21.01 15.42
N PHE A 51 -13.70 19.87 15.78
CA PHE A 51 -14.40 18.77 16.44
C PHE A 51 -13.47 18.12 17.46
N GLU A 52 -13.90 17.96 18.71
CA GLU A 52 -13.09 17.43 19.82
C GLU A 52 -11.65 17.99 19.88
N SER A 53 -11.54 19.32 19.78
CA SER A 53 -10.26 20.06 19.80
C SER A 53 -9.30 19.78 18.63
N THR A 54 -9.77 19.13 17.57
CA THR A 54 -9.07 18.99 16.29
C THR A 54 -9.67 19.93 15.25
N THR A 55 -8.86 20.43 14.33
CA THR A 55 -9.34 21.11 13.12
C THR A 55 -9.66 20.06 12.09
N VAL A 56 -10.88 20.04 11.58
CA VAL A 56 -11.29 19.07 10.58
C VAL A 56 -10.68 19.47 9.24
N GLY A 57 -9.76 18.65 8.74
CA GLY A 57 -9.05 18.90 7.49
C GLY A 57 -7.86 17.95 7.32
N GLY A 58 -7.11 18.15 6.23
CA GLY A 58 -5.98 17.28 5.87
C GLY A 58 -6.41 15.82 5.82
N LEU A 59 -7.43 15.50 5.01
CA LEU A 59 -7.96 14.13 4.93
C LEU A 59 -7.25 13.39 3.80
N SER A 60 -6.47 12.36 4.14
CA SER A 60 -5.67 11.59 3.18
C SER A 60 -6.33 10.30 2.72
N ALA A 61 -7.14 9.66 3.59
CA ALA A 61 -7.85 8.43 3.26
C ALA A 61 -9.25 8.34 3.87
N ILE A 62 -10.09 7.49 3.26
CA ILE A 62 -11.41 7.14 3.78
C ILE A 62 -11.71 5.65 3.56
N THR A 63 -12.31 5.00 4.55
CA THR A 63 -12.80 3.62 4.44
C THR A 63 -14.23 3.50 4.96
N TYR A 64 -14.96 2.48 4.52
CA TYR A 64 -16.37 2.23 4.88
C TYR A 64 -16.52 0.92 5.65
N ASP A 65 -17.15 0.99 6.82
CA ASP A 65 -17.58 -0.19 7.57
C ASP A 65 -19.03 -0.55 7.25
N ARG A 66 -19.19 -1.60 6.45
CA ARG A 66 -20.50 -2.15 6.08
C ARG A 66 -21.30 -2.69 7.25
N LYS A 67 -20.66 -3.09 8.36
CA LYS A 67 -21.35 -3.67 9.51
C LYS A 67 -22.04 -2.58 10.34
N THR A 68 -21.40 -1.44 10.49
CA THR A 68 -21.91 -0.31 11.30
C THR A 68 -22.51 0.82 10.47
N GLY A 69 -22.26 0.82 9.15
CA GLY A 69 -22.66 1.90 8.25
C GLY A 69 -21.81 3.17 8.41
N LYS A 70 -20.68 3.11 9.13
CA LYS A 70 -19.81 4.26 9.40
C LYS A 70 -18.69 4.37 8.39
N PHE A 71 -18.22 5.59 8.20
CA PHE A 71 -17.01 5.89 7.45
C PHE A 71 -15.92 6.32 8.43
N TYR A 72 -14.67 6.00 8.11
CA TYR A 72 -13.51 6.47 8.87
C TYR A 72 -12.61 7.26 7.93
N ALA A 73 -12.29 8.51 8.30
CA ALA A 73 -11.47 9.40 7.51
C ALA A 73 -10.17 9.73 8.24
N LEU A 74 -9.03 9.38 7.63
CA LEU A 74 -7.70 9.58 8.18
C LEU A 74 -7.28 11.04 8.03
N SER A 75 -6.68 11.62 9.07
CA SER A 75 -6.08 12.94 8.98
C SER A 75 -4.56 12.84 8.86
N ASP A 76 -4.01 13.44 7.81
CA ASP A 76 -2.58 13.61 7.53
C ASP A 76 -1.99 14.89 8.14
N GLN A 77 -2.78 15.66 8.91
CA GLN A 77 -2.45 17.05 9.22
C GLN A 77 -1.01 17.22 9.74
N HIS A 78 -0.15 17.73 8.86
CA HIS A 78 1.27 17.90 9.16
C HIS A 78 1.50 18.89 10.32
N GLY A 79 2.63 18.74 11.01
CA GLY A 79 3.08 19.64 12.08
C GLY A 79 2.92 19.04 13.48
N SER A 80 2.49 19.85 14.45
CA SER A 80 2.41 19.45 15.86
C SER A 80 1.14 18.69 16.25
N GLY A 81 0.30 18.33 15.27
CA GLY A 81 -0.91 17.53 15.48
C GLY A 81 -0.57 16.10 15.90
N GLN A 82 -1.52 15.43 16.54
CA GLN A 82 -1.45 13.99 16.79
C GLN A 82 -2.15 13.26 15.66
N ALA A 83 -1.58 12.16 15.17
CA ALA A 83 -2.20 11.36 14.14
C ALA A 83 -3.54 10.79 14.64
N HIS A 84 -4.59 10.93 13.85
CA HIS A 84 -5.94 10.53 14.22
C HIS A 84 -6.79 10.26 12.99
N PHE A 85 -7.94 9.63 13.21
CA PHE A 85 -9.00 9.55 12.23
C PHE A 85 -10.33 9.98 12.82
N TYR A 86 -11.22 10.45 11.96
CA TYR A 86 -12.59 10.79 12.28
C TYR A 86 -13.51 9.60 12.01
N THR A 87 -14.47 9.38 12.91
CA THR A 87 -15.66 8.58 12.57
C THR A 87 -16.69 9.50 11.96
N LEU A 88 -17.17 9.15 10.77
CA LEU A 88 -18.15 9.90 10.00
C LEU A 88 -19.42 9.09 9.81
N ASN A 89 -20.54 9.79 9.85
CA ASN A 89 -21.84 9.30 9.44
C ASN A 89 -22.28 10.06 8.20
N LEU A 90 -22.33 9.35 7.07
CA LEU A 90 -22.70 9.92 5.78
C LEU A 90 -24.10 9.45 5.43
N GLU A 91 -24.99 10.39 5.14
CA GLU A 91 -26.28 10.09 4.53
C GLU A 91 -26.11 10.09 3.01
N ILE A 92 -26.31 8.93 2.38
CA ILE A 92 -26.13 8.74 0.94
C ILE A 92 -27.45 8.29 0.34
N THR A 93 -27.88 8.98 -0.71
CA THR A 93 -29.08 8.68 -1.50
C THR A 93 -28.69 8.48 -2.97
N ASP A 94 -29.66 8.15 -3.83
CA ASP A 94 -29.44 8.09 -5.28
C ASP A 94 -29.02 9.45 -5.88
N ALA A 95 -29.32 10.56 -5.20
CA ALA A 95 -28.87 11.91 -5.57
C ALA A 95 -27.48 12.28 -5.00
N GLY A 96 -26.85 11.36 -4.26
CA GLY A 96 -25.52 11.53 -3.68
C GLY A 96 -25.54 11.75 -2.17
N ILE A 97 -24.43 12.28 -1.65
CA ILE A 97 -24.25 12.58 -0.23
C ILE A 97 -25.11 13.79 0.14
N THR A 98 -26.06 13.63 1.07
CA THR A 98 -26.95 14.70 1.54
C THR A 98 -26.51 15.30 2.86
N SER A 99 -25.73 14.56 3.65
CA SER A 99 -25.22 14.99 4.95
C SER A 99 -23.94 14.23 5.30
N ALA A 100 -23.03 14.90 5.98
CA ALA A 100 -21.82 14.32 6.53
C ALA A 100 -21.60 14.85 7.95
N GLN A 101 -21.72 13.99 8.94
CA GLN A 101 -21.55 14.33 10.35
C GLN A 101 -20.32 13.65 10.92
N ILE A 102 -19.55 14.39 11.70
CA ILE A 102 -18.41 13.86 12.46
C ILE A 102 -18.92 13.44 13.82
N GLU A 103 -18.63 12.20 14.21
CA GLU A 103 -19.16 11.60 15.43
C GLU A 103 -18.10 11.38 16.51
N ALA A 104 -16.84 11.17 16.13
CA ALA A 104 -15.75 10.90 17.06
C ALA A 104 -14.38 11.20 16.45
N VAL A 105 -13.39 11.47 17.31
CA VAL A 105 -11.96 11.43 17.00
C VAL A 105 -11.31 10.24 17.67
N THR A 106 -10.53 9.46 16.91
CA THR A 106 -9.72 8.37 17.46
C THR A 106 -8.25 8.63 17.13
N TYR A 107 -7.45 8.81 18.18
CA TYR A 107 -6.02 9.06 18.05
C TYR A 107 -5.25 7.75 17.85
N LEU A 108 -4.30 7.75 16.92
CA LEU A 108 -3.39 6.63 16.71
C LEU A 108 -2.28 6.67 17.76
N SER A 109 -2.01 5.52 18.38
CA SER A 109 -1.00 5.38 19.42
C SER A 109 -0.18 4.11 19.25
N ASP A 110 1.05 4.13 19.74
CA ASP A 110 1.91 2.95 19.77
C ASP A 110 1.38 1.88 20.75
N ALA A 111 2.04 0.72 20.77
CA ALA A 111 1.65 -0.38 21.66
C ALA A 111 1.71 0.00 23.17
N ALA A 112 2.50 1.01 23.54
CA ALA A 112 2.59 1.52 24.90
C ALA A 112 1.52 2.61 25.21
N GLY A 113 0.72 3.01 24.22
CA GLY A 113 -0.32 4.02 24.35
C GLY A 113 0.17 5.46 24.12
N ASN A 114 1.40 5.67 23.67
CA ASN A 114 1.89 6.99 23.31
C ASN A 114 1.30 7.38 21.96
N ARG A 115 0.68 8.56 21.88
CA ARG A 115 0.09 9.05 20.63
C ARG A 115 1.18 9.36 19.61
N TYR A 116 0.94 8.94 18.37
CA TYR A 116 1.76 9.34 17.24
C TYR A 116 1.59 10.84 16.98
N GLY A 117 2.70 11.54 16.77
CA GLY A 117 2.71 12.94 16.34
C GLY A 117 2.69 13.06 14.81
N GLY A 118 2.75 14.29 14.29
CA GLY A 118 2.68 14.56 12.85
C GLY A 118 3.78 13.91 12.01
N ALA A 119 4.92 13.52 12.60
CA ALA A 119 5.96 12.77 11.89
C ALA A 119 5.54 11.33 11.50
N PHE A 120 4.39 10.85 12.01
CA PHE A 120 3.81 9.58 11.59
C PHE A 120 3.21 9.64 10.18
N ASP A 121 2.83 10.82 9.71
CA ASP A 121 2.46 11.08 8.30
C ASP A 121 1.57 10.01 7.65
N PRO A 122 0.33 9.83 8.15
CA PRO A 122 -0.52 8.73 7.73
C PRO A 122 -1.30 9.08 6.45
N GLU A 123 -1.14 8.28 5.40
CA GLU A 123 -1.67 8.59 4.06
C GLU A 123 -2.77 7.62 3.60
N GLY A 124 -2.61 6.33 3.87
CA GLY A 124 -3.52 5.29 3.42
C GLY A 124 -4.24 4.62 4.57
N MET A 125 -5.49 4.20 4.36
CA MET A 125 -6.29 3.50 5.37
C MET A 125 -7.09 2.36 4.74
N ALA A 126 -7.14 1.20 5.42
CA ALA A 126 -8.02 0.10 5.02
C ALA A 126 -8.56 -0.69 6.22
N LEU A 127 -9.87 -0.89 6.24
CA LEU A 127 -10.57 -1.64 7.29
C LEU A 127 -10.54 -3.14 7.01
N THR A 128 -10.14 -3.94 8.01
CA THR A 128 -10.15 -5.41 7.91
C THR A 128 -11.54 -5.98 8.16
N PRO A 129 -11.86 -7.18 7.63
CA PRO A 129 -13.10 -7.89 7.97
C PRO A 129 -13.27 -8.17 9.47
N GLN A 130 -12.16 -8.24 10.22
CA GLN A 130 -12.10 -8.48 11.65
C GLN A 130 -12.40 -7.23 12.48
N GLY A 131 -12.42 -6.04 11.86
CA GLY A 131 -12.71 -4.78 12.54
C GLY A 131 -11.49 -4.09 13.14
N SER A 132 -10.30 -4.37 12.61
CA SER A 132 -9.07 -3.60 12.82
C SER A 132 -8.78 -2.71 11.61
N LEU A 133 -7.84 -1.79 11.77
CA LEU A 133 -7.54 -0.77 10.78
C LEU A 133 -6.06 -0.82 10.39
N TYR A 134 -5.75 -1.08 9.13
CA TYR A 134 -4.41 -0.83 8.62
C TYR A 134 -4.28 0.63 8.18
N VAL A 135 -3.14 1.23 8.51
CA VAL A 135 -2.73 2.56 8.07
C VAL A 135 -1.34 2.49 7.45
N SER A 136 -1.17 3.10 6.27
CA SER A 136 0.15 3.35 5.70
C SER A 136 0.66 4.71 6.14
N SER A 137 1.94 4.74 6.49
CA SER A 137 2.67 5.94 6.86
C SER A 137 3.72 6.22 5.80
N GLU A 138 3.82 7.47 5.39
CA GLU A 138 4.85 7.91 4.47
C GLU A 138 6.25 7.83 5.11
N GLY A 139 6.30 8.08 6.41
CA GLY A 139 7.51 8.30 7.17
C GLY A 139 8.01 9.74 7.02
N ASN A 140 9.20 10.00 7.56
CA ASN A 140 9.87 11.29 7.42
C ASN A 140 11.38 11.04 7.26
N PRO A 141 11.88 10.90 6.02
CA PRO A 141 13.28 10.62 5.77
C PRO A 141 14.24 11.68 6.33
N GLU A 142 13.80 12.94 6.45
CA GLU A 142 14.61 14.01 7.06
C GLU A 142 14.84 13.78 8.56
N GLN A 143 13.94 13.03 9.22
CA GLN A 143 14.06 12.59 10.61
C GLN A 143 14.52 11.13 10.73
N SER A 144 15.00 10.51 9.63
CA SER A 144 15.35 9.09 9.56
C SER A 144 14.20 8.14 9.94
N LEU A 145 12.96 8.58 9.76
CA LEU A 145 11.76 7.77 9.92
C LEU A 145 11.37 7.21 8.55
N GLY A 146 11.35 5.89 8.41
CA GLY A 146 10.91 5.24 7.18
C GLY A 146 9.41 5.06 7.08
N PRO A 147 8.93 4.62 5.90
CA PRO A 147 7.51 4.35 5.70
C PRO A 147 7.09 3.14 6.52
N GLY A 148 5.80 3.08 6.84
CA GLY A 148 5.23 2.07 7.74
C GLY A 148 3.91 1.49 7.24
N LEU A 149 3.62 0.26 7.67
CA LEU A 149 2.30 -0.34 7.59
C LEU A 149 1.95 -0.84 8.99
N THR A 150 0.98 -0.20 9.62
CA THR A 150 0.65 -0.45 11.03
C THR A 150 -0.82 -0.78 11.16
N GLU A 151 -1.11 -1.83 11.90
CA GLU A 151 -2.47 -2.22 12.26
C GLU A 151 -2.84 -1.63 13.62
N PHE A 152 -4.05 -1.09 13.69
CA PHE A 152 -4.62 -0.44 14.87
C PHE A 152 -5.94 -1.09 15.25
N ASP A 153 -6.22 -1.11 16.55
CA ASP A 153 -7.56 -1.36 17.05
C ASP A 153 -8.47 -0.20 16.62
N LEU A 154 -9.58 -0.51 15.96
CA LEU A 154 -10.48 0.49 15.41
C LEU A 154 -11.15 1.37 16.47
N LYS A 155 -11.34 0.85 17.70
CA LYS A 155 -12.04 1.58 18.76
C LYS A 155 -11.09 2.43 19.57
N THR A 156 -9.91 1.90 19.89
CA THR A 156 -8.96 2.58 20.78
C THR A 156 -7.91 3.38 20.02
N GLY A 157 -7.66 3.05 18.75
CA GLY A 157 -6.54 3.58 17.98
C GLY A 157 -5.18 3.10 18.47
N GLN A 158 -5.14 2.08 19.32
CA GLN A 158 -3.88 1.50 19.80
C GLN A 158 -3.31 0.56 18.75
N GLN A 159 -2.00 0.69 18.51
CA GLN A 159 -1.27 -0.20 17.62
C GLN A 159 -1.36 -1.64 18.12
N LEU A 160 -1.80 -2.52 17.23
CA LEU A 160 -1.80 -3.97 17.42
C LEU A 160 -0.47 -4.57 16.96
N ARG A 161 0.03 -4.13 15.80
CA ARG A 161 1.32 -4.54 15.24
C ARG A 161 1.76 -3.63 14.10
N SER A 162 3.02 -3.72 13.72
CA SER A 162 3.52 -3.17 12.45
C SER A 162 4.05 -4.29 11.57
N LEU A 163 3.75 -4.19 10.27
CA LEU A 163 4.32 -5.07 9.28
C LEU A 163 5.77 -4.65 9.00
N PRO A 164 6.70 -5.60 8.86
CA PRO A 164 8.06 -5.28 8.46
C PRO A 164 8.02 -4.62 7.08
N ILE A 165 8.85 -3.60 6.88
CA ILE A 165 9.03 -2.89 5.59
C ILE A 165 10.43 -3.17 5.00
N PRO A 166 10.59 -3.44 3.68
CA PRO A 166 11.88 -3.89 3.18
C PRO A 166 12.92 -2.79 3.35
N GLU A 167 14.17 -3.19 3.62
CA GLU A 167 15.26 -2.24 3.88
C GLU A 167 15.44 -1.23 2.73
N HIS A 168 15.19 -1.64 1.49
CA HIS A 168 15.31 -0.74 0.34
C HIS A 168 14.31 0.43 0.36
N PHE A 169 13.19 0.34 1.10
CA PHE A 169 12.28 1.47 1.34
C PHE A 169 12.70 2.35 2.52
N GLN A 170 13.56 1.85 3.42
CA GLN A 170 14.01 2.58 4.59
C GLN A 170 15.01 3.68 4.20
N PRO A 171 14.95 4.87 4.82
CA PRO A 171 15.88 5.97 4.55
C PRO A 171 17.32 5.57 4.84
N ALA A 172 18.20 5.72 3.84
CA ALA A 172 19.64 5.60 3.98
C ALA A 172 20.35 6.48 2.92
N GLU A 173 21.67 6.54 2.95
CA GLU A 173 22.42 7.32 1.97
C GLU A 173 22.12 6.82 0.53
N ASN A 174 21.56 7.69 -0.30
CA ASN A 174 21.12 7.39 -1.67
C ASN A 174 20.10 6.23 -1.80
N GLN A 175 19.38 5.91 -0.72
CA GLN A 175 18.40 4.82 -0.69
C GLN A 175 17.13 5.22 0.08
N GLY A 176 16.00 4.61 -0.28
CA GLY A 176 14.76 4.68 0.47
C GLY A 176 13.72 5.55 -0.20
N VAL A 177 12.59 5.72 0.49
CA VAL A 177 11.57 6.69 0.07
C VAL A 177 12.13 8.10 0.12
N GLN A 178 11.57 8.97 -0.71
CA GLN A 178 11.88 10.39 -0.71
C GLN A 178 10.93 11.09 0.26
N ALA A 179 11.32 12.27 0.75
CA ALA A 179 10.39 13.12 1.47
C ALA A 179 9.17 13.48 0.60
N ASN A 180 8.00 13.38 1.20
CA ASN A 180 6.69 13.60 0.58
C ASN A 180 6.41 12.67 -0.63
N ARG A 181 6.99 11.45 -0.66
CA ARG A 181 6.83 10.45 -1.74
C ARG A 181 6.89 8.97 -1.28
N GLY A 182 6.66 8.69 0.00
CA GLY A 182 6.59 7.32 0.53
C GLY A 182 5.24 6.64 0.28
N PHE A 183 4.76 5.83 1.22
CA PHE A 183 3.53 5.02 1.05
C PHE A 183 2.25 5.85 1.14
N GLU A 184 1.59 6.03 -0.01
CA GLU A 184 0.34 6.80 -0.15
C GLU A 184 -0.91 5.91 -0.14
N SER A 185 -0.79 4.77 -0.82
CA SER A 185 -1.93 3.93 -1.12
C SER A 185 -1.99 2.75 -0.18
N LEU A 186 -3.19 2.34 0.18
CA LEU A 186 -3.40 1.14 0.96
C LEU A 186 -4.69 0.45 0.52
N THR A 187 -4.61 -0.85 0.25
CA THR A 187 -5.79 -1.67 0.04
C THR A 187 -5.57 -3.09 0.54
N LEU A 188 -6.68 -3.81 0.76
CA LEU A 188 -6.67 -5.18 1.21
C LEU A 188 -7.20 -6.08 0.11
N GLY A 189 -6.43 -7.11 -0.24
CA GLY A 189 -6.94 -8.27 -0.96
C GLY A 189 -7.63 -9.19 0.03
N LEU A 190 -8.94 -9.36 -0.13
CA LEU A 190 -9.68 -10.43 0.54
C LEU A 190 -9.37 -11.72 -0.21
N GLY A 191 -8.54 -12.59 0.38
CA GLY A 191 -8.37 -13.96 -0.11
C GLY A 191 -9.71 -14.68 -0.05
N GLY A 192 -10.36 -14.89 -1.19
CA GLY A 192 -11.58 -15.69 -1.31
C GLY A 192 -12.73 -15.35 -0.36
N THR A 193 -13.78 -16.17 -0.38
CA THR A 193 -14.99 -16.03 0.45
C THR A 193 -14.86 -16.73 1.81
N ALA A 194 -13.66 -17.21 2.17
CA ALA A 194 -13.42 -17.98 3.39
C ALA A 194 -12.59 -17.15 4.37
N SER A 195 -13.09 -16.98 5.59
CA SER A 195 -12.46 -16.24 6.70
C SER A 195 -11.10 -16.80 7.17
N SER A 196 -10.57 -17.84 6.51
CA SER A 196 -9.33 -18.54 6.82
C SER A 196 -8.20 -18.28 5.82
N GLU A 197 -8.46 -17.55 4.73
CA GLU A 197 -7.41 -17.18 3.78
C GLU A 197 -6.60 -16.00 4.30
N PRO A 198 -5.32 -15.91 3.93
CA PRO A 198 -4.49 -14.79 4.33
C PRO A 198 -5.05 -13.45 3.85
N LEU A 199 -4.96 -12.44 4.70
CA LEU A 199 -5.17 -11.05 4.32
C LEU A 199 -3.97 -10.58 3.48
N HIS A 200 -4.21 -10.08 2.28
CA HIS A 200 -3.15 -9.47 1.48
C HIS A 200 -3.19 -7.96 1.67
N VAL A 201 -2.12 -7.37 2.19
CA VAL A 201 -1.98 -5.91 2.31
C VAL A 201 -1.18 -5.40 1.12
N PHE A 202 -1.71 -4.41 0.43
CA PHE A 202 -1.09 -3.81 -0.74
C PHE A 202 -0.89 -2.31 -0.53
N THR A 203 0.32 -1.84 -0.83
CA THR A 203 0.66 -0.42 -0.82
C THR A 203 1.61 -0.09 -1.98
N ALA A 204 1.71 1.18 -2.31
CA ALA A 204 2.63 1.68 -3.31
C ALA A 204 3.15 3.05 -2.89
N THR A 205 4.37 3.36 -3.35
CA THR A 205 4.96 4.67 -3.16
C THR A 205 4.39 5.70 -4.14
N GLU A 206 4.27 6.97 -3.72
CA GLU A 206 3.90 8.08 -4.63
C GLU A 206 4.93 8.23 -5.76
N GLY A 207 6.21 8.08 -5.41
CA GLY A 207 7.33 8.25 -6.30
C GLY A 207 8.31 7.08 -6.31
N PRO A 208 9.34 7.14 -7.17
CA PRO A 208 10.42 6.16 -7.17
C PRO A 208 11.23 6.25 -5.88
N LEU A 209 11.96 5.19 -5.53
CA LEU A 209 12.93 5.28 -4.44
C LEU A 209 14.17 6.07 -4.88
N LEU A 210 14.96 6.58 -3.93
CA LEU A 210 16.17 7.36 -4.25
C LEU A 210 17.14 6.60 -5.15
N GLN A 211 17.36 5.32 -4.87
CA GLN A 211 18.20 4.43 -5.69
C GLN A 211 17.63 4.15 -7.08
N ASP A 212 16.32 4.38 -7.29
CA ASP A 212 15.65 4.16 -8.57
C ASP A 212 15.66 5.43 -9.44
N LYS A 213 16.07 6.58 -8.90
CA LYS A 213 16.00 7.86 -9.62
C LYS A 213 16.93 7.93 -10.83
N THR A 214 18.11 7.29 -10.82
CA THR A 214 18.96 7.16 -12.02
C THR A 214 20.15 6.22 -11.81
N ALA A 215 20.21 5.14 -12.61
CA ALA A 215 21.48 4.74 -13.21
C ALA A 215 21.67 5.55 -14.51
N ASN A 216 22.24 6.76 -14.41
CA ASN A 216 22.87 7.60 -15.46
C ASN A 216 22.42 7.51 -16.94
N SER A 217 21.15 7.25 -17.27
CA SER A 217 20.67 7.29 -18.66
C SER A 217 19.61 8.37 -18.80
N VAL A 218 19.85 9.29 -19.73
CA VAL A 218 19.02 10.45 -20.07
C VAL A 218 17.59 10.05 -20.54
N ASN A 219 17.30 8.76 -20.61
CA ASN A 219 16.03 8.16 -21.02
C ASN A 219 15.42 7.20 -19.97
N ALA A 220 15.94 7.11 -18.73
CA ALA A 220 15.37 6.22 -17.72
C ALA A 220 14.02 6.77 -17.22
N THR A 221 12.95 6.02 -17.45
CA THR A 221 11.64 6.29 -16.84
C THR A 221 11.69 5.91 -15.35
N PRO A 222 11.37 6.83 -14.42
CA PRO A 222 11.30 6.49 -13.00
C PRO A 222 10.25 5.39 -12.76
N ARG A 223 10.54 4.48 -11.80
CA ARG A 223 9.70 3.32 -11.49
C ARG A 223 9.17 3.42 -10.07
N ASN A 224 7.85 3.35 -9.90
CA ASN A 224 7.25 3.20 -8.58
C ASN A 224 7.30 1.73 -8.17
N ARG A 225 7.38 1.48 -6.85
CA ARG A 225 7.39 0.13 -6.30
C ARG A 225 6.04 -0.19 -5.68
N PHE A 226 5.54 -1.37 -6.00
CA PHE A 226 4.33 -1.93 -5.42
C PHE A 226 4.73 -3.00 -4.40
N CYS A 227 4.20 -2.92 -3.18
CA CYS A 227 4.56 -3.81 -2.10
C CYS A 227 3.32 -4.59 -1.65
N THR A 228 3.44 -5.92 -1.62
CA THR A 228 2.42 -6.82 -1.09
C THR A 228 2.97 -7.64 0.06
N THR A 229 2.16 -7.77 1.10
CA THR A 229 2.41 -8.65 2.23
C THR A 229 1.21 -9.56 2.41
N THR A 230 1.45 -10.87 2.49
CA THR A 230 0.44 -11.89 2.76
C THR A 230 0.49 -12.25 4.24
N GLU A 231 -0.64 -12.11 4.91
CA GLU A 231 -0.76 -12.29 6.36
C GLU A 231 -1.73 -13.44 6.68
N MET A 232 -1.27 -14.50 7.36
CA MET A 232 -2.13 -15.57 7.87
C MET A 232 -2.25 -15.45 9.39
N ALA A 233 -3.41 -15.04 9.90
CA ALA A 233 -3.88 -15.01 11.30
C ALA A 233 -2.91 -14.48 12.40
N GLU A 234 -1.67 -14.96 12.46
CA GLU A 234 -0.61 -14.60 13.42
C GLU A 234 0.81 -14.60 12.80
N THR A 235 0.96 -14.84 11.49
CA THR A 235 2.28 -14.92 10.83
C THR A 235 2.23 -14.32 9.43
N ILE A 236 3.28 -13.57 9.08
CA ILE A 236 3.49 -13.09 7.71
C ILE A 236 4.00 -14.26 6.89
N ALA A 237 3.17 -14.74 5.97
CA ALA A 237 3.44 -15.94 5.19
C ALA A 237 4.36 -15.67 4.00
N SER A 238 4.24 -14.50 3.37
CA SER A 238 5.15 -14.08 2.30
C SER A 238 5.11 -12.58 2.05
N ARG A 239 6.16 -12.07 1.42
CA ARG A 239 6.32 -10.64 1.10
C ARG A 239 6.90 -10.51 -0.30
N TRP A 240 6.25 -9.72 -1.13
CA TRP A 240 6.71 -9.45 -2.49
C TRP A 240 6.59 -7.97 -2.77
N CYS A 241 7.70 -7.29 -3.06
CA CYS A 241 7.64 -5.92 -3.53
C CYS A 241 8.22 -5.90 -4.95
N TRP A 242 7.38 -5.56 -5.93
CA TRP A 242 7.63 -5.68 -7.36
C TRP A 242 8.17 -4.35 -7.92
N GLU A 243 9.14 -4.44 -8.84
CA GLU A 243 9.93 -3.30 -9.35
C GLU A 243 9.47 -2.75 -10.71
N ASN A 244 8.34 -3.19 -11.29
CA ASN A 244 7.98 -2.87 -12.68
C ASN A 244 6.55 -2.35 -12.85
N MET A 245 6.24 -1.18 -12.27
CA MET A 245 5.11 -0.37 -12.76
C MET A 245 5.63 0.96 -13.31
N SER A 246 5.69 1.07 -14.63
CA SER A 246 5.81 2.36 -15.31
C SER A 246 4.42 3.01 -15.33
N MET A 247 4.15 3.92 -14.41
CA MET A 247 2.95 4.76 -14.48
C MET A 247 3.32 6.06 -15.22
N SER A 248 2.81 6.24 -16.44
CA SER A 248 2.86 7.53 -17.13
C SER A 248 1.80 8.45 -16.53
N SER A 249 2.20 9.48 -15.77
CA SER A 249 1.24 10.49 -15.31
C SER A 249 0.93 11.47 -16.45
N THR A 250 -0.18 11.26 -17.14
CA THR A 250 -0.79 12.34 -17.94
C THR A 250 -1.66 13.16 -17.02
N ARG A 251 -1.13 14.30 -16.58
CA ARG A 251 -1.90 15.32 -15.86
C ARG A 251 -2.93 15.91 -16.83
N HIS A 252 -4.18 15.47 -16.78
CA HIS A 252 -5.26 16.20 -17.43
C HIS A 252 -5.55 17.46 -16.62
N ARG A 253 -5.09 18.61 -17.13
CA ARG A 253 -5.65 19.90 -16.72
C ARG A 253 -7.02 20.00 -17.37
N GLY A 254 -8.08 20.00 -16.56
CA GLY A 254 -9.41 20.38 -17.01
C GLY A 254 -9.38 21.81 -17.52
N HIS A 255 -10.04 22.03 -18.65
CA HIS A 255 -10.45 23.34 -19.15
C HIS A 255 -11.78 23.73 -18.52
#